data_AF-A0A3B8VV03-F1
#
_entry.id   AF-A0A3B8VV03-F1
#
_cell.length_a   1.000
_cell.length_b   1.000
_cell.length_c   1.000
_cell.angle_alpha   90.00
_cell.angle_beta   90.00
_cell.angle_gamma   90.00
#
_symmetry.space_group_name_H-M   'P 1'
#
loop_
_entity.id
_entity.type
_entity.pdbx_description
1 polymer ?
#
loop_
_entity_poly.entity_id
_entity_poly.type
_entity_poly.pdbx_seq_one_letter_code
_entity_poly.pdbx_strand_id
1 'polypeptide(L)'
;MTNDTKVKRIDQVVVRFSGDSGDGMQLTGTIFSNLSAIFGNEISTFPDYPAEIRAPQGSLNGVSGFQVHLGSKKIYTPGDKADVLVAMNPAALKVNAKFLKRNSIVIIDTDSFQKSDLEKAKFTTDNPFEELHLTSVQVIDVPITSMVKDGLSDFGMDNKAVVRCKNMFALGLVCWLFDRPLEQAMEMLSTKFAKKPLIAQANIKALTDGYNYGHNTHTFASTYRIEPKEQTEKGFYIDVNGNKAAAYGLIAAAEKAGLELFLGSYPITPATDILQELSARKELGV
;
A
#
# COMPACT_ATOMS: atom_id res chain seq x y z
N MET A 1 33.70 -5.33 4.16
CA MET A 1 33.60 -3.93 3.70
C MET A 1 32.12 -3.59 3.71
N THR A 2 31.67 -2.89 4.75
CA THR A 2 30.27 -2.44 4.89
C THR A 2 30.03 -1.34 3.86
N ASN A 3 29.22 -1.62 2.85
CA ASN A 3 28.80 -0.62 1.87
C ASN A 3 27.92 0.42 2.58
N ASP A 4 28.39 1.66 2.66
CA ASP A 4 27.58 2.80 3.11
C ASP A 4 26.50 3.10 2.06
N THR A 5 25.33 2.49 2.22
CA THR A 5 24.12 2.90 1.50
C THR A 5 23.86 4.38 1.81
N LYS A 6 23.88 5.24 0.79
CA LYS A 6 23.66 6.68 1.00
C LYS A 6 22.21 6.92 1.42
N VAL A 7 21.99 7.30 2.69
CA VAL A 7 20.68 7.66 3.21
C VAL A 7 20.39 9.13 2.88
N LYS A 8 19.38 9.39 2.05
CA LYS A 8 18.91 10.73 1.71
C LYS A 8 17.72 11.11 2.61
N ARG A 9 17.87 12.18 3.37
CA ARG A 9 16.77 12.72 4.19
C ARG A 9 15.79 13.51 3.31
N ILE A 10 14.50 13.26 3.52
CA ILE A 10 13.41 13.98 2.84
C ILE A 10 12.31 14.35 3.85
N ASP A 11 11.64 15.48 3.62
CA ASP A 11 10.61 16.01 4.53
C ASP A 11 9.28 15.24 4.42
N GLN A 12 8.93 14.82 3.20
CA GLN A 12 7.68 14.13 2.89
C GLN A 12 7.82 13.25 1.66
N VAL A 13 6.96 12.25 1.54
CA VAL A 13 6.89 11.38 0.36
C VAL A 13 5.48 10.88 0.12
N VAL A 14 5.10 10.75 -1.13
CA VAL A 14 3.86 10.09 -1.55
C VAL A 14 4.22 8.76 -2.22
N VAL A 15 3.79 7.66 -1.59
CA VAL A 15 3.94 6.30 -2.12
C VAL A 15 2.58 5.81 -2.59
N ARG A 16 2.50 5.30 -3.81
CA ARG A 16 1.29 4.71 -4.37
C ARG A 16 1.53 3.24 -4.70
N PHE A 17 0.76 2.36 -4.07
CA PHE A 17 0.70 0.95 -4.42
C PHE A 17 -0.43 0.74 -5.42
N SER A 18 -0.18 0.08 -6.54
CA SER A 18 -1.21 -0.16 -7.56
C SER A 18 -1.04 -1.50 -8.26
N GLY A 19 -2.17 -2.16 -8.49
CA GLY A 19 -2.30 -3.48 -9.10
C GLY A 19 -3.76 -3.77 -9.41
N ASP A 20 -4.10 -5.03 -9.66
CA ASP A 20 -5.49 -5.41 -9.90
C ASP A 20 -6.28 -5.50 -8.59
N SER A 21 -7.59 -5.34 -8.69
CA SER A 21 -8.51 -5.66 -7.59
C SER A 21 -8.29 -7.10 -7.11
N GLY A 22 -7.95 -7.25 -5.83
CA GLY A 22 -7.64 -8.54 -5.21
C GLY A 22 -6.15 -8.85 -5.05
N ASP A 23 -5.25 -8.03 -5.60
CA ASP A 23 -3.79 -8.16 -5.40
C ASP A 23 -3.32 -7.72 -4.01
N GLY A 24 -4.23 -7.18 -3.18
CA GLY A 24 -3.93 -6.83 -1.80
C GLY A 24 -3.19 -5.49 -1.63
N MET A 25 -3.29 -4.57 -2.59
CA MET A 25 -2.70 -3.22 -2.49
C MET A 25 -3.19 -2.44 -1.26
N GLN A 26 -4.46 -2.61 -0.91
CA GLN A 26 -5.06 -2.03 0.29
C GLN A 26 -4.34 -2.50 1.57
N LEU A 27 -4.12 -3.81 1.69
CA LEU A 27 -3.41 -4.40 2.81
C LEU A 27 -1.96 -3.88 2.89
N THR A 28 -1.26 -3.90 1.77
CA THR A 28 0.11 -3.39 1.68
C THR A 28 0.20 -1.94 2.14
N GLY A 29 -0.69 -1.09 1.62
CA GLY A 29 -0.76 0.31 1.98
C GLY A 29 -1.07 0.55 3.46
N THR A 30 -2.02 -0.19 4.04
CA THR A 30 -2.35 -0.11 5.48
C THR A 30 -1.19 -0.54 6.38
N ILE A 31 -0.46 -1.60 6.04
CA ILE A 31 0.70 -2.01 6.84
C ILE A 31 1.77 -0.92 6.76
N PHE A 32 2.05 -0.39 5.57
CA PHE A 32 3.05 0.66 5.39
C PHE A 32 2.69 1.96 6.12
N SER A 33 1.42 2.37 6.10
CA SER A 33 0.94 3.52 6.87
C SER A 33 1.10 3.28 8.36
N ASN A 34 0.61 2.15 8.88
CA ASN A 34 0.68 1.87 10.32
C ASN A 34 2.13 1.76 10.81
N LEU A 35 3.00 1.16 10.01
CA LEU A 35 4.44 1.12 10.28
C LEU A 35 4.99 2.55 10.42
N SER A 36 4.70 3.42 9.46
CA SER A 36 5.15 4.81 9.48
C SER A 36 4.58 5.60 10.66
N ALA A 37 3.35 5.26 11.11
CA ALA A 37 2.70 5.91 12.25
C ALA A 37 3.44 5.59 13.54
N ILE A 38 3.82 4.33 13.71
CA ILE A 38 4.61 3.84 14.86
C ILE A 38 5.97 4.55 14.92
N PHE A 39 6.56 4.88 13.77
CA PHE A 39 7.79 5.67 13.68
C PHE A 39 7.58 7.18 13.87
N GLY A 40 6.38 7.63 14.22
CA GLY A 40 6.09 9.03 14.54
C GLY A 40 5.99 9.94 13.31
N ASN A 41 5.73 9.38 12.12
CA ASN A 41 5.43 10.18 10.94
C ASN A 41 3.95 10.58 10.92
N GLU A 42 3.67 11.76 10.38
CA GLU A 42 2.32 12.20 10.04
C GLU A 42 1.90 11.54 8.73
N ILE A 43 0.61 11.18 8.64
CA ILE A 43 0.11 10.33 7.57
C ILE A 43 -1.24 10.83 7.06
N SER A 44 -1.38 10.82 5.74
CA SER A 44 -2.69 10.83 5.10
C SER A 44 -2.74 9.72 4.05
N THR A 45 -3.81 8.93 4.04
CA THR A 45 -3.99 7.82 3.11
C THR A 45 -5.17 8.06 2.18
N PHE A 46 -5.13 7.44 1.01
CA PHE A 46 -6.24 7.44 0.06
C PHE A 46 -6.37 6.05 -0.57
N PRO A 47 -7.35 5.24 -0.13
CA PRO A 47 -7.68 4.01 -0.82
C PRO A 47 -8.44 4.31 -2.12
N ASP A 48 -7.96 3.75 -3.22
CA ASP A 48 -8.53 3.91 -4.56
C ASP A 48 -9.08 2.56 -5.05
N TYR A 49 -10.41 2.48 -5.16
CA TYR A 49 -11.12 1.27 -5.56
C TYR A 49 -11.69 1.43 -6.98
N PRO A 50 -11.52 0.42 -7.86
CA PRO A 50 -12.19 0.43 -9.14
C PRO A 50 -13.71 0.35 -8.95
N ALA A 51 -14.47 0.97 -9.85
CA ALA A 51 -15.92 0.85 -9.85
C ALA A 51 -16.39 -0.58 -10.16
N GLU A 52 -15.61 -1.34 -10.95
CA GLU A 52 -15.91 -2.71 -11.29
C GLU A 52 -15.41 -3.69 -10.20
N ILE A 53 -16.34 -4.39 -9.56
CA ILE A 53 -16.02 -5.38 -8.51
C ILE A 53 -15.18 -6.55 -9.06
N ARG A 54 -15.39 -6.93 -10.33
CA ARG A 54 -14.73 -8.06 -10.99
C ARG A 54 -14.32 -7.73 -12.43
N ALA A 55 -13.51 -6.71 -12.58
CA ALA A 55 -12.87 -6.45 -13.86
C ALA A 55 -11.91 -7.60 -14.24
N PRO A 56 -11.71 -7.88 -15.54
CA PRO A 56 -10.66 -8.80 -15.99
C PRO A 56 -9.27 -8.37 -15.48
N GLN A 57 -8.44 -9.33 -15.07
CA GLN A 57 -7.06 -9.06 -14.63
C GLN A 57 -6.25 -8.39 -15.74
N GLY A 58 -5.42 -7.41 -15.37
CA GLY A 58 -4.61 -6.61 -16.29
C GLY A 58 -5.40 -5.59 -17.11
N SER A 59 -6.68 -5.36 -16.81
CA SER A 59 -7.49 -4.34 -17.48
C SER A 59 -7.45 -2.99 -16.75
N LEU A 60 -7.60 -1.89 -17.50
CA LEU A 60 -7.57 -0.54 -16.94
C LEU A 60 -8.70 -0.28 -15.91
N ASN A 61 -9.87 -0.89 -16.11
CA ASN A 61 -11.02 -0.71 -15.22
C ASN A 61 -10.88 -1.49 -13.91
N GLY A 62 -9.94 -2.45 -13.84
CA GLY A 62 -9.69 -3.28 -12.68
C GLY A 62 -8.59 -2.78 -11.75
N VAL A 63 -7.94 -1.66 -12.11
CA VAL A 63 -6.84 -1.10 -11.34
C VAL A 63 -7.35 -0.60 -9.99
N SER A 64 -6.76 -1.10 -8.92
CA SER A 64 -6.92 -0.60 -7.56
C SER A 64 -5.60 0.01 -7.09
N GLY A 65 -5.71 1.03 -6.25
CA GLY A 65 -4.59 1.72 -5.67
C GLY A 65 -4.73 1.94 -4.17
N PHE A 66 -3.62 2.16 -3.49
CA PHE A 66 -3.58 2.73 -2.16
C PHE A 66 -2.44 3.74 -2.10
N GLN A 67 -2.78 4.99 -1.82
CA GLN A 67 -1.80 6.06 -1.68
C GLN A 67 -1.55 6.36 -0.20
N VAL A 68 -0.28 6.58 0.12
CA VAL A 68 0.21 6.96 1.44
C VAL A 68 1.07 8.20 1.31
N HIS A 69 0.68 9.28 1.96
CA HIS A 69 1.49 10.47 2.12
C HIS A 69 2.05 10.50 3.53
N LEU A 70 3.38 10.46 3.63
CA LEU A 70 4.11 10.49 4.88
C LEU A 70 4.90 11.79 4.99
N GLY A 71 5.04 12.34 6.18
CA GLY A 71 5.93 13.47 6.41
C GLY A 71 6.40 13.62 7.86
N SER A 72 7.44 14.44 8.03
CA SER A 72 7.93 14.91 9.34
C SER A 72 7.12 16.10 9.87
N LYS A 73 6.27 16.69 9.03
CA LYS A 73 5.37 17.82 9.35
C LYS A 73 3.92 17.40 9.14
N LYS A 74 2.98 18.22 9.61
CA LYS A 74 1.54 17.97 9.45
C LYS A 74 1.18 17.72 7.98
N ILE A 75 0.57 16.57 7.72
CA ILE A 75 0.05 16.18 6.42
C ILE A 75 -1.47 16.30 6.44
N TYR A 76 -2.03 17.07 5.50
CA TYR A 76 -3.47 17.32 5.43
C TYR A 76 -4.15 16.67 4.23
N THR A 77 -3.37 16.22 3.26
CA THR A 77 -3.87 15.66 2.00
C THR A 77 -3.07 14.41 1.67
N PRO A 78 -3.65 13.45 0.92
CA PRO A 78 -2.93 12.27 0.48
C PRO A 78 -1.90 12.59 -0.63
N GLY A 79 -1.82 13.84 -1.11
CA GLY A 79 -0.90 14.30 -2.15
C GLY A 79 -1.40 14.06 -3.58
N ASP A 80 -1.14 14.99 -4.49
CA ASP A 80 -1.65 14.91 -5.88
C ASP A 80 -0.84 13.96 -6.77
N LYS A 81 0.48 13.91 -6.53
CA LYS A 81 1.43 13.15 -7.34
C LYS A 81 2.34 12.28 -6.46
N ALA A 82 2.60 11.06 -6.91
CA ALA A 82 3.46 10.10 -6.25
C ALA A 82 4.94 10.35 -6.54
N ASP A 83 5.75 10.23 -5.49
CA ASP A 83 7.22 10.15 -5.56
C ASP A 83 7.66 8.71 -5.85
N VAL A 84 6.90 7.73 -5.37
CA VAL A 84 7.13 6.30 -5.60
C VAL A 84 5.84 5.63 -6.06
N LEU A 85 5.88 4.92 -7.18
CA LEU A 85 4.79 4.07 -7.65
C LEU A 85 5.25 2.62 -7.66
N VAL A 86 4.52 1.76 -6.95
CA VAL A 86 4.59 0.30 -7.12
C VAL A 86 3.50 -0.08 -8.12
N ALA A 87 3.88 -0.50 -9.32
CA ALA A 87 2.98 -0.93 -10.38
C ALA A 87 3.14 -2.43 -10.63
N MET A 88 2.19 -3.23 -10.14
CA MET A 88 2.24 -4.69 -10.26
C MET A 88 1.97 -5.21 -11.67
N ASN A 89 1.46 -4.37 -12.57
CA ASN A 89 1.18 -4.70 -13.97
C ASN A 89 1.14 -3.42 -14.85
N PRO A 90 1.10 -3.55 -16.19
CA PRO A 90 1.08 -2.42 -17.11
C PRO A 90 -0.17 -1.53 -17.00
N ALA A 91 -1.33 -2.10 -16.63
CA ALA A 91 -2.55 -1.32 -16.44
C ALA A 91 -2.41 -0.35 -15.27
N ALA A 92 -1.86 -0.82 -14.15
CA ALA A 92 -1.50 -0.01 -12.99
C ALA A 92 -0.51 1.11 -13.36
N LEU A 93 0.48 0.83 -14.21
CA LEU A 93 1.38 1.86 -14.72
C LEU A 93 0.64 2.91 -15.56
N LYS A 94 -0.17 2.49 -16.54
CA LYS A 94 -0.89 3.38 -17.47
C LYS A 94 -1.88 4.31 -16.77
N VAL A 95 -2.66 3.79 -15.82
CA VAL A 95 -3.63 4.58 -15.05
C VAL A 95 -2.94 5.64 -14.19
N ASN A 96 -1.76 5.32 -13.64
CA ASN A 96 -1.07 6.16 -12.67
C ASN A 96 0.00 7.09 -13.27
N ALA A 97 0.41 6.90 -14.53
CA ALA A 97 1.50 7.67 -15.16
C ALA A 97 1.33 9.19 -15.04
N LYS A 98 0.10 9.70 -15.21
CA LYS A 98 -0.22 11.14 -15.09
C LYS A 98 -0.09 11.71 -13.67
N PHE A 99 -0.10 10.84 -12.67
CA PHE A 99 0.02 11.18 -11.25
C PHE A 99 1.43 10.95 -10.70
N LEU A 100 2.44 10.86 -11.57
CA LEU A 100 3.84 10.78 -11.15
C LEU A 100 4.49 12.16 -11.11
N LYS A 101 5.35 12.39 -10.11
CA LYS A 101 6.27 13.53 -10.12
C LYS A 101 7.41 13.29 -11.11
N ARG A 102 8.09 14.37 -11.49
CA ARG A 102 9.36 14.27 -12.23
C ARG A 102 10.40 13.60 -11.34
N ASN A 103 11.23 12.72 -11.89
CA ASN A 103 12.24 11.96 -11.13
C ASN A 103 11.65 11.04 -10.04
N SER A 104 10.40 10.58 -10.22
CA SER A 104 9.80 9.56 -9.35
C SER A 104 10.45 8.20 -9.55
N ILE A 105 10.32 7.34 -8.55
CA ILE A 105 10.72 5.94 -8.61
C ILE A 105 9.51 5.11 -9.01
N VAL A 106 9.68 4.18 -9.95
CA VAL A 106 8.63 3.25 -10.37
C VAL A 106 9.14 1.82 -10.19
N ILE A 107 8.57 1.09 -9.25
CA ILE A 107 8.86 -0.33 -8.99
C ILE A 107 7.87 -1.17 -9.80
N ILE A 108 8.38 -2.09 -10.63
CA ILE A 108 7.57 -2.96 -11.47
C ILE A 108 7.90 -4.44 -11.25
N ASP A 109 6.89 -5.29 -11.42
CA ASP A 109 7.02 -6.74 -11.52
C ASP A 109 7.29 -7.14 -12.99
N THR A 110 8.55 -7.35 -13.38
CA THR A 110 8.91 -7.62 -14.79
C THR A 110 8.24 -8.87 -15.36
N ASP A 111 7.94 -9.85 -14.50
CA ASP A 111 7.22 -11.06 -14.91
C ASP A 111 5.79 -10.75 -15.38
N SER A 112 5.21 -9.62 -14.94
CA SER A 112 3.87 -9.17 -15.28
C SER A 112 3.85 -8.13 -16.42
N PHE A 113 4.98 -7.88 -17.10
CA PHE A 113 5.13 -6.92 -18.19
C PHE A 113 5.41 -7.60 -19.55
N GLN A 114 4.91 -8.82 -19.73
CA GLN A 114 5.04 -9.54 -21.00
C GLN A 114 4.11 -8.94 -22.07
N LYS A 115 4.35 -9.28 -23.35
CA LYS A 115 3.56 -8.76 -24.48
C LYS A 115 2.05 -8.90 -24.29
N SER A 116 1.59 -10.05 -23.81
CA SER A 116 0.16 -10.28 -23.54
C SER A 116 -0.42 -9.36 -22.47
N ASP A 117 0.38 -8.91 -21.51
CA ASP A 117 -0.07 -8.04 -20.42
C ASP A 117 -0.08 -6.57 -20.88
N LEU A 118 0.88 -6.18 -21.72
CA LEU A 118 0.87 -4.90 -22.43
C LEU A 118 -0.39 -4.76 -23.31
N GLU A 119 -0.74 -5.80 -24.06
CA GLU A 119 -1.94 -5.84 -24.92
C GLU A 119 -3.23 -5.69 -24.09
N LYS A 120 -3.38 -6.39 -22.96
CA LYS A 120 -4.53 -6.25 -22.05
C LYS A 120 -4.69 -4.83 -21.51
N ALA A 121 -3.56 -4.18 -21.20
CA ALA A 121 -3.50 -2.79 -20.78
C ALA A 121 -3.60 -1.78 -21.93
N LYS A 122 -3.83 -2.26 -23.17
CA LYS A 122 -4.00 -1.46 -24.39
C LYS A 122 -2.76 -0.62 -24.71
N PHE A 123 -1.57 -1.16 -24.50
CA PHE A 123 -0.34 -0.59 -25.07
C PHE A 123 -0.21 -0.97 -26.54
N THR A 124 0.42 -0.10 -27.30
CA THR A 124 0.66 -0.28 -28.75
C THR A 124 2.12 -0.56 -29.08
N THR A 125 3.00 -0.34 -28.10
CA THR A 125 4.45 -0.53 -28.20
C THR A 125 4.93 -1.54 -27.15
N ASP A 126 6.11 -2.11 -27.38
CA ASP A 126 6.75 -3.01 -26.41
C ASP A 126 7.42 -2.25 -25.25
N ASN A 127 7.59 -0.92 -25.37
CA ASN A 127 8.16 -0.08 -24.32
C ASN A 127 7.08 0.84 -23.70
N PRO A 128 6.44 0.43 -22.59
CA PRO A 128 5.37 1.21 -21.97
C PRO A 128 5.85 2.55 -21.41
N PHE A 129 7.12 2.68 -21.02
CA PHE A 129 7.66 3.93 -20.46
C PHE A 129 7.83 5.00 -21.54
N GLU A 130 8.25 4.62 -22.74
CA GLU A 130 8.34 5.52 -23.89
C GLU A 130 6.95 5.98 -24.36
N GLU A 131 5.98 5.06 -24.48
CA GLU A 131 4.60 5.38 -24.88
C GLU A 131 3.92 6.34 -23.88
N LEU A 132 4.25 6.22 -22.59
CA LEU A 132 3.73 7.10 -21.54
C LEU A 132 4.56 8.38 -21.32
N HIS A 133 5.61 8.60 -22.13
CA HIS A 133 6.52 9.73 -22.02
C HIS A 133 7.18 9.87 -20.63
N LEU A 134 7.45 8.74 -19.96
CA LEU A 134 8.09 8.66 -18.65
C LEU A 134 9.62 8.68 -18.77
N THR A 135 10.18 9.74 -19.34
CA THR A 135 11.63 9.84 -19.63
C THR A 135 12.50 10.17 -18.42
N SER A 136 11.90 10.70 -17.36
CA SER A 136 12.61 11.15 -16.15
C SER A 136 12.46 10.23 -14.96
N VAL A 137 11.74 9.12 -15.07
CA VAL A 137 11.49 8.24 -13.92
C VAL A 137 12.66 7.28 -13.72
N GLN A 138 12.94 6.93 -12.47
CA GLN A 138 13.85 5.84 -12.15
C GLN A 138 13.04 4.55 -12.07
N VAL A 139 13.27 3.63 -13.01
CA VAL A 139 12.61 2.32 -13.01
C VAL A 139 13.40 1.36 -12.14
N ILE A 140 12.69 0.63 -11.29
CA ILE A 140 13.17 -0.48 -10.47
C ILE A 140 12.47 -1.74 -10.99
N ASP A 141 13.19 -2.49 -11.81
CA ASP A 141 12.73 -3.69 -12.50
C ASP A 141 13.07 -4.93 -11.66
N VAL A 142 12.04 -5.61 -11.15
CA VAL A 142 12.22 -6.78 -10.30
C VAL A 142 11.34 -7.92 -10.79
N PRO A 143 11.87 -9.16 -10.95
CA PRO A 143 11.06 -10.33 -11.26
C PRO A 143 10.32 -10.81 -9.99
N ILE A 144 9.38 -10.00 -9.49
CA ILE A 144 8.71 -10.21 -8.20
C ILE A 144 7.95 -11.54 -8.21
N THR A 145 7.24 -11.86 -9.29
CA THR A 145 6.48 -13.11 -9.37
C THR A 145 7.39 -14.34 -9.25
N SER A 146 8.50 -14.36 -9.99
CA SER A 146 9.45 -15.46 -9.99
C SER A 146 10.14 -15.60 -8.64
N MET A 147 10.63 -14.49 -8.07
CA MET A 147 11.28 -14.48 -6.75
C MET A 147 10.36 -14.98 -5.63
N VAL A 148 9.08 -14.62 -5.67
CA VAL A 148 8.10 -15.09 -4.67
C VAL A 148 7.76 -16.57 -4.85
N LYS A 149 7.68 -17.05 -6.09
CA LYS A 149 7.46 -18.48 -6.35
C LYS A 149 8.63 -19.32 -5.85
N ASP A 150 9.84 -18.87 -6.13
CA ASP A 150 11.07 -19.57 -5.72
C ASP A 150 11.23 -19.53 -4.20
N GLY A 151 11.01 -18.37 -3.56
CA GLY A 151 11.12 -18.21 -2.11
C GLY A 151 10.07 -18.98 -1.29
N LEU A 152 8.97 -19.41 -1.93
CA LEU A 152 7.86 -20.13 -1.30
C LEU A 152 7.68 -21.57 -1.83
N SER A 153 8.64 -22.10 -2.60
CA SER A 153 8.54 -23.46 -3.18
C SER A 153 8.28 -24.54 -2.13
N ASP A 154 8.86 -24.38 -0.95
CA ASP A 154 8.85 -25.38 0.12
C ASP A 154 7.62 -25.28 1.03
N PHE A 155 6.74 -24.29 0.82
CA PHE A 155 5.57 -24.06 1.65
C PHE A 155 4.38 -24.96 1.30
N GLY A 156 4.45 -25.73 0.19
CA GLY A 156 3.38 -26.64 -0.23
C GLY A 156 2.06 -25.93 -0.56
N MET A 157 2.12 -24.65 -0.93
CA MET A 157 0.95 -23.82 -1.24
C MET A 157 0.56 -23.94 -2.72
N ASP A 158 -0.71 -23.70 -3.01
CA ASP A 158 -1.14 -23.59 -4.41
C ASP A 158 -0.56 -22.34 -5.06
N ASN A 159 -0.35 -22.39 -6.38
CA ASN A 159 0.25 -21.27 -7.13
C ASN A 159 -0.56 -19.97 -6.95
N LYS A 160 -1.88 -20.06 -6.74
CA LYS A 160 -2.73 -18.90 -6.50
C LYS A 160 -2.45 -18.22 -5.16
N ALA A 161 -2.24 -18.97 -4.08
CA ALA A 161 -1.87 -18.38 -2.79
C ALA A 161 -0.43 -17.84 -2.79
N VAL A 162 0.49 -18.50 -3.49
CA VAL A 162 1.88 -18.01 -3.68
C VAL A 162 1.88 -16.65 -4.40
N VAL A 163 1.22 -16.54 -5.55
CA VAL A 163 1.14 -15.29 -6.33
C VAL A 163 0.43 -14.17 -5.56
N ARG A 164 -0.44 -14.48 -4.59
CA ARG A 164 -1.06 -13.49 -3.72
C ARG A 164 -0.11 -12.87 -2.69
N CYS A 165 1.09 -13.41 -2.52
CA CYS A 165 2.10 -12.86 -1.61
C CYS A 165 3.01 -11.80 -2.28
N LYS A 166 2.87 -11.57 -3.60
CA LYS A 166 3.68 -10.59 -4.36
C LYS A 166 3.60 -9.17 -3.80
N ASN A 167 2.44 -8.79 -3.26
CA ASN A 167 2.23 -7.49 -2.65
C ASN A 167 3.07 -7.28 -1.37
N MET A 168 3.39 -8.35 -0.65
CA MET A 168 4.28 -8.30 0.51
C MET A 168 5.75 -8.20 0.11
N PHE A 169 6.14 -8.88 -0.98
CA PHE A 169 7.47 -8.67 -1.55
C PHE A 169 7.69 -7.21 -1.97
N ALA A 170 6.71 -6.63 -2.66
CA ALA A 170 6.74 -5.22 -3.01
C ALA A 170 6.76 -4.30 -1.78
N LEU A 171 6.01 -4.64 -0.72
CA LEU A 171 6.10 -3.93 0.56
C LEU A 171 7.50 -3.99 1.15
N GLY A 172 8.17 -5.14 1.08
CA GLY A 172 9.54 -5.34 1.57
C GLY A 172 10.53 -4.42 0.86
N LEU A 173 10.42 -4.30 -0.47
CA LEU A 173 11.21 -3.36 -1.26
C LEU A 173 10.97 -1.92 -0.83
N VAL A 174 9.71 -1.53 -0.60
CA VAL A 174 9.38 -0.17 -0.14
C VAL A 174 9.90 0.08 1.28
N CYS A 175 9.81 -0.89 2.18
CA CYS A 175 10.40 -0.81 3.51
C CYS A 175 11.92 -0.62 3.43
N TRP A 176 12.61 -1.37 2.56
CA TRP A 176 14.04 -1.17 2.32
C TRP A 176 14.35 0.21 1.74
N LEU A 177 13.57 0.67 0.75
CA LEU A 177 13.74 1.97 0.11
C LEU A 177 13.64 3.12 1.12
N PHE A 178 12.76 2.99 2.12
CA PHE A 178 12.54 3.98 3.17
C PHE A 178 13.24 3.68 4.50
N ASP A 179 14.16 2.71 4.51
CA ASP A 179 14.92 2.32 5.68
C ASP A 179 14.02 2.02 6.90
N ARG A 180 12.96 1.25 6.66
CA ARG A 180 11.95 0.86 7.66
C ARG A 180 12.21 -0.57 8.13
N PRO A 181 12.37 -0.78 9.45
CA PRO A 181 12.57 -2.10 10.01
C PRO A 181 11.28 -2.92 9.92
N LEU A 182 11.40 -4.24 9.80
CA LEU A 182 10.30 -5.12 9.38
C LEU A 182 9.51 -5.72 10.54
N GLU A 183 10.02 -5.70 11.77
CA GLU A 183 9.50 -6.46 12.92
C GLU A 183 8.02 -6.14 13.17
N GLN A 184 7.68 -4.86 13.16
CA GLN A 184 6.30 -4.40 13.33
C GLN A 184 5.38 -4.84 12.19
N ALA A 185 5.87 -4.84 10.96
CA ALA A 185 5.10 -5.34 9.81
C ALA A 185 4.88 -6.87 9.90
N MET A 186 5.87 -7.62 10.37
CA MET A 186 5.75 -9.07 10.59
C MET A 186 4.74 -9.39 11.71
N GLU A 187 4.70 -8.60 12.78
CA GLU A 187 3.72 -8.72 13.84
C GLU A 187 2.30 -8.44 13.34
N MET A 188 2.11 -7.37 12.56
CA MET A 188 0.82 -7.05 11.92
C MET A 188 0.34 -8.19 11.01
N LEU A 189 1.24 -8.80 10.23
CA LEU A 189 0.92 -9.95 9.38
C LEU A 189 0.55 -11.18 10.20
N SER A 190 1.28 -11.44 11.28
CA SER A 190 1.00 -12.56 12.19
C SER A 190 -0.37 -12.43 12.84
N THR A 191 -0.70 -11.23 13.34
CA THR A 191 -2.02 -10.95 13.93
C THR A 191 -3.13 -11.05 12.89
N LYS A 192 -2.94 -10.47 11.70
CA LYS A 192 -3.95 -10.49 10.64
C LYS A 192 -4.28 -11.91 10.17
N PHE A 193 -3.26 -12.75 10.03
CA PHE A 193 -3.41 -14.12 9.54
C PHE A 193 -3.29 -15.17 10.66
N ALA A 194 -3.60 -14.81 11.91
CA ALA A 194 -3.49 -15.71 13.07
C ALA A 194 -4.28 -17.02 12.89
N LYS A 195 -5.42 -16.97 12.19
CA LYS A 195 -6.24 -18.15 11.86
C LYS A 195 -5.70 -18.99 10.69
N LYS A 196 -4.69 -18.50 9.98
CA LYS A 196 -4.07 -19.15 8.80
C LYS A 196 -2.53 -19.04 8.88
N PRO A 197 -1.88 -19.78 9.79
CA PRO A 197 -0.45 -19.64 10.07
C PRO A 197 0.46 -19.82 8.84
N LEU A 198 0.13 -20.75 7.94
CA LEU A 198 0.89 -20.96 6.71
C LEU A 198 0.89 -19.70 5.82
N ILE A 199 -0.26 -19.02 5.71
CA ILE A 199 -0.37 -17.76 4.96
C ILE A 199 0.41 -16.65 5.65
N ALA A 200 0.37 -16.58 6.99
CA ALA A 200 1.16 -15.62 7.75
C ALA A 200 2.66 -15.79 7.47
N GLN A 201 3.18 -17.01 7.58
CA GLN A 201 4.58 -17.33 7.35
C GLN A 201 5.00 -17.04 5.91
N ALA A 202 4.17 -17.40 4.92
CA ALA A 202 4.45 -17.12 3.51
C ALA A 202 4.51 -15.61 3.22
N ASN A 203 3.60 -14.81 3.79
CA ASN A 203 3.62 -13.36 3.63
C ASN A 203 4.84 -12.72 4.32
N ILE A 204 5.22 -13.19 5.51
CA ILE A 204 6.41 -12.74 6.23
C ILE A 204 7.69 -13.08 5.46
N LYS A 205 7.76 -14.29 4.90
CA LYS A 205 8.87 -14.72 4.05
C LYS A 205 8.97 -13.83 2.80
N ALA A 206 7.87 -13.63 2.07
CA ALA A 206 7.84 -12.74 0.90
C ALA A 206 8.24 -11.29 1.25
N LEU A 207 7.76 -10.75 2.38
CA LEU A 207 8.14 -9.42 2.89
C LEU A 207 9.65 -9.33 3.13
N THR A 208 10.21 -10.34 3.81
CA THR A 208 11.64 -10.39 4.15
C THR A 208 12.50 -10.53 2.91
N ASP A 209 12.08 -11.35 1.95
CA ASP A 209 12.80 -11.55 0.69
C ASP A 209 12.82 -10.28 -0.16
N GLY A 210 11.72 -9.53 -0.19
CA GLY A 210 11.66 -8.23 -0.85
C GLY A 210 12.63 -7.21 -0.23
N TYR A 211 12.70 -7.15 1.09
CA TYR A 211 13.63 -6.27 1.79
C TYR A 211 15.10 -6.65 1.55
N ASN A 212 15.41 -7.95 1.63
CA ASN A 212 16.75 -8.48 1.39
C ASN A 212 17.18 -8.29 -0.07
N TYR A 213 16.26 -8.42 -1.02
CA TYR A 213 16.53 -8.17 -2.42
C TYR A 213 17.09 -6.77 -2.62
N GLY A 214 16.41 -5.75 -2.04
CA GLY A 214 16.86 -4.37 -2.12
C GLY A 214 18.25 -4.16 -1.53
N HIS A 215 18.60 -4.84 -0.43
CA HIS A 215 19.94 -4.75 0.17
C HIS A 215 21.04 -5.37 -0.70
N ASN A 216 20.71 -6.43 -1.44
CA ASN A 216 21.67 -7.17 -2.26
C ASN A 216 21.86 -6.57 -3.66
N THR A 217 20.83 -5.90 -4.19
CA THR A 217 20.91 -5.25 -5.50
C THR A 217 21.61 -3.89 -5.35
N HIS A 218 22.83 -3.82 -5.88
CA HIS A 218 23.63 -2.58 -5.95
C HIS A 218 23.10 -1.58 -7.00
N THR A 219 21.98 -1.90 -7.63
CA THR A 219 21.31 -1.10 -8.66
C THR A 219 20.87 0.28 -8.13
N PHE A 220 20.80 0.46 -6.82
CA PHE A 220 20.21 1.64 -6.20
C PHE A 220 21.24 2.44 -5.40
N ALA A 221 21.45 3.70 -5.80
CA ALA A 221 22.46 4.56 -5.20
C ALA A 221 22.05 5.18 -3.85
N SER A 222 20.78 5.11 -3.43
CA SER A 222 20.31 5.76 -2.20
C SER A 222 19.03 5.13 -1.62
N THR A 223 18.98 5.01 -0.29
CA THR A 223 17.74 4.86 0.47
C THR A 223 17.27 6.22 0.96
N TYR A 224 16.00 6.33 1.31
CA TYR A 224 15.38 7.56 1.76
C TYR A 224 14.98 7.42 3.23
N ARG A 225 15.15 8.47 4.02
CA ARG A 225 14.68 8.49 5.40
C ARG A 225 13.81 9.71 5.65
N ILE A 226 12.66 9.48 6.25
CA ILE A 226 11.75 10.52 6.73
C ILE A 226 11.89 10.54 8.24
N GLU A 227 12.42 11.64 8.76
CA GLU A 227 12.58 11.78 10.20
C GLU A 227 11.19 11.81 10.88
N PRO A 228 11.07 11.30 12.12
CA PRO A 228 9.88 11.47 12.92
C PRO A 228 9.51 12.95 13.05
N LYS A 229 8.25 13.24 13.34
CA LYS A 229 7.84 14.59 13.69
C LYS A 229 8.59 15.06 14.94
N GLU A 230 9.19 16.25 14.87
CA GLU A 230 10.00 16.82 15.95
C GLU A 230 9.26 16.92 17.29
N GLN A 231 7.93 17.12 17.24
CA GLN A 231 7.06 17.25 18.41
C GLN A 231 5.78 16.47 18.21
N THR A 232 5.74 15.25 18.73
CA THR A 232 4.50 14.49 18.94
C THR A 232 4.07 14.68 20.38
N GLU A 233 2.91 15.28 20.59
CA GLU A 233 2.34 15.45 21.93
C GLU A 233 2.09 14.07 22.56
N LYS A 234 2.22 13.94 23.88
CA LYS A 234 1.88 12.68 24.53
C LYS A 234 0.37 12.51 24.51
N GLY A 235 -0.13 11.39 23.99
CA GLY A 235 -1.55 11.12 23.93
C GLY A 235 -1.87 9.77 23.31
N PHE A 236 -3.17 9.47 23.25
CA PHE A 236 -3.69 8.33 22.52
C PHE A 236 -3.99 8.75 21.09
N TYR A 237 -3.34 8.08 20.15
CA TYR A 237 -3.53 8.29 18.72
C TYR A 237 -4.36 7.14 18.15
N ILE A 238 -5.27 7.47 17.25
CA ILE A 238 -6.11 6.49 16.56
C ILE A 238 -6.05 6.77 15.06
N ASP A 239 -5.88 5.72 14.28
CA ASP A 239 -6.14 5.76 12.84
C ASP A 239 -7.66 5.77 12.59
N VAL A 240 -8.12 6.80 11.91
CA VAL A 240 -9.54 7.05 11.69
C VAL A 240 -9.77 7.63 10.30
N ASN A 241 -10.78 7.10 9.61
CA ASN A 241 -11.28 7.65 8.35
C ASN A 241 -12.51 8.54 8.59
N GLY A 242 -12.99 9.23 7.56
CA GLY A 242 -14.15 10.12 7.67
C GLY A 242 -15.43 9.45 8.17
N ASN A 243 -15.73 8.23 7.69
CA ASN A 243 -16.93 7.48 8.08
C ASN A 243 -16.89 7.09 9.57
N LYS A 244 -15.76 6.58 10.05
CA LYS A 244 -15.56 6.20 11.45
C LYS A 244 -15.57 7.42 12.37
N ALA A 245 -14.96 8.52 11.94
CA ALA A 245 -15.01 9.79 12.68
C ALA A 245 -16.45 10.33 12.78
N ALA A 246 -17.23 10.25 11.70
CA ALA A 246 -18.64 10.64 11.70
C ALA A 246 -19.46 9.76 12.65
N ALA A 247 -19.29 8.44 12.60
CA ALA A 247 -19.94 7.51 13.52
C ALA A 247 -19.63 7.84 15.00
N TYR A 248 -18.36 8.07 15.33
CA TYR A 248 -17.95 8.44 16.68
C TYR A 248 -18.49 9.81 17.11
N GLY A 249 -18.55 10.77 16.19
CA GLY A 249 -19.18 12.07 16.43
C GLY A 249 -20.67 11.94 16.77
N LEU A 250 -21.41 11.09 16.05
CA LEU A 250 -22.83 10.82 16.33
C LEU A 250 -23.03 10.17 17.69
N ILE A 251 -22.21 9.17 18.03
CA ILE A 251 -22.25 8.51 19.34
C ILE A 251 -21.97 9.52 20.47
N ALA A 252 -20.89 10.29 20.35
CA ALA A 252 -20.51 11.27 21.35
C ALA A 252 -21.57 12.37 21.53
N ALA A 253 -22.25 12.76 20.45
CA ALA A 253 -23.36 13.72 20.51
C ALA A 253 -24.57 13.14 21.25
N ALA A 254 -24.95 11.89 20.97
CA ALA A 254 -26.06 11.21 21.63
C ALA A 254 -25.80 11.03 23.14
N GLU A 255 -24.60 10.58 23.51
CA GLU A 255 -24.17 10.43 24.90
C GLU A 255 -24.23 11.77 25.65
N LYS A 256 -23.68 12.85 25.07
CA LYS A 256 -23.73 14.19 25.68
C LYS A 256 -25.14 14.76 25.79
N ALA A 257 -26.04 14.38 24.90
CA ALA A 257 -27.44 14.78 24.93
C ALA A 257 -28.29 13.93 25.89
N GLY A 258 -27.76 12.80 26.38
CA GLY A 258 -28.53 11.82 27.14
C GLY A 258 -29.64 11.15 26.32
N LEU A 259 -29.43 11.02 25.00
CA LEU A 259 -30.38 10.42 24.05
C LEU A 259 -29.86 9.10 23.53
N GLU A 260 -30.77 8.19 23.20
CA GLU A 260 -30.45 6.96 22.48
C GLU A 260 -30.22 7.27 21.00
N LEU A 261 -29.11 6.80 20.44
CA LEU A 261 -28.80 7.00 19.03
C LEU A 261 -29.58 6.00 18.18
N PHE A 262 -30.58 6.49 17.44
CA PHE A 262 -31.30 5.69 16.46
C PHE A 262 -30.74 5.91 15.05
N LEU A 263 -30.35 4.82 14.37
CA LEU A 263 -29.88 4.85 12.98
C LEU A 263 -30.93 4.27 12.01
N GLY A 264 -31.57 5.15 11.22
CA GLY A 264 -32.33 4.75 10.04
C GLY A 264 -31.53 5.02 8.77
N SER A 265 -30.94 3.97 8.17
CA SER A 265 -30.09 4.12 6.97
C SER A 265 -30.31 3.00 5.96
N TYR A 266 -30.00 3.28 4.69
CA TYR A 266 -30.01 2.33 3.58
C TYR A 266 -28.59 2.19 3.02
N PRO A 267 -28.08 0.98 2.75
CA PRO A 267 -26.73 0.79 2.24
C PRO A 267 -26.51 1.52 0.89
N ILE A 268 -25.58 2.48 0.89
CA ILE A 268 -25.12 3.20 -0.31
C ILE A 268 -23.65 3.60 -0.15
N THR A 269 -22.81 3.33 -1.16
CA THR A 269 -21.40 3.75 -1.15
C THR A 269 -21.31 5.28 -1.28
N PRO A 270 -20.50 6.00 -0.47
CA PRO A 270 -19.58 5.52 0.58
C PRO A 270 -20.14 5.53 2.01
N ALA A 271 -21.44 5.79 2.23
CA ALA A 271 -22.03 5.96 3.56
C ALA A 271 -22.34 4.64 4.32
N THR A 272 -22.36 3.50 3.63
CA THR A 272 -22.62 2.19 4.26
C THR A 272 -21.70 1.89 5.43
N ASP A 273 -20.43 2.34 5.38
CA ASP A 273 -19.47 2.06 6.45
C ASP A 273 -19.83 2.77 7.77
N ILE A 274 -20.53 3.91 7.71
CA ILE A 274 -21.04 4.59 8.91
C ILE A 274 -22.06 3.68 9.61
N LEU A 275 -22.96 3.07 8.84
CA LEU A 275 -23.91 2.10 9.38
C LEU A 275 -23.19 0.90 9.99
N GLN A 276 -22.19 0.35 9.31
CA GLN A 276 -21.45 -0.81 9.83
C GLN A 276 -20.70 -0.48 11.12
N GLU A 277 -20.05 0.69 11.19
CA GLU A 277 -19.33 1.13 12.39
C GLU A 277 -20.29 1.33 13.56
N LEU A 278 -21.43 1.98 13.34
CA LEU A 278 -22.44 2.19 14.38
C LEU A 278 -23.02 0.87 14.88
N SER A 279 -23.44 -0.04 13.97
CA SER A 279 -24.00 -1.35 14.35
C SER A 279 -23.01 -2.30 15.05
N ALA A 280 -21.71 -2.02 14.95
CA ALA A 280 -20.67 -2.76 15.67
C ALA A 280 -20.49 -2.29 17.12
N ARG A 281 -21.07 -1.14 17.51
CA ARG A 281 -20.91 -0.49 18.83
C ARG A 281 -22.12 -0.74 19.74
N LYS A 282 -22.56 -2.00 19.83
CA LYS A 282 -23.69 -2.39 20.68
C LYS A 282 -23.48 -2.04 22.15
N GLU A 283 -22.22 -2.04 22.59
CA GLU A 283 -21.80 -1.62 23.92
C GLU A 283 -22.07 -0.15 24.23
N LEU A 284 -22.29 0.68 23.20
CA LEU A 284 -22.63 2.11 23.31
C LEU A 284 -24.11 2.38 23.02
N GLY A 285 -24.94 1.33 22.93
CA GLY A 285 -26.38 1.45 22.74
C GLY A 285 -26.82 1.74 21.30
N VAL A 286 -26.04 1.29 20.30
CA VAL A 286 -26.30 1.47 18.86
C VAL A 286 -26.31 0.15 18.11
#